data_AF-A0AA39VQY8-F1
#
_entry.id   AF-A0AA39VQY8-F1
#
_cell.length_a   1.000
_cell.length_b   1.000
_cell.length_c   1.000
_cell.angle_alpha   90.00
_cell.angle_beta   90.00
_cell.angle_gamma   90.00
#
_symmetry.space_group_name_H-M   'P 1'
#
loop_
_entity.id
_entity.type
_entity.pdbx_description
1 polymer ?
#
loop_
_entity_poly.entity_id
_entity_poly.type
_entity_poly.pdbx_seq_one_letter_code
_entity_poly.pdbx_strand_id
1 'polypeptide(L)'
;MMSLIRYLGKWLKKFERFPKAGPCPESSNMLGLEACDWVSRLEVVVKCLGVMLDENFSPLVLHPECHGELRSIEGVVGTLAFKSRLCCSMAAAINNLGVDVECVQNKELPLM
;
A
#
# COMPACT_ATOMS: atom_id res chain seq x y z
N MET A 1 -18.06 -2.18 -12.93
CA MET A 1 -17.79 -1.95 -11.50
C MET A 1 -17.01 -3.08 -10.84
N MET A 2 -17.55 -4.30 -10.76
CA MET A 2 -16.88 -5.39 -10.05
C MET A 2 -15.49 -5.77 -10.58
N SER A 3 -15.25 -5.61 -11.88
CA SER A 3 -13.92 -5.79 -12.47
C SER A 3 -12.87 -4.85 -11.85
N LEU A 4 -13.23 -3.60 -11.61
CA LEU A 4 -12.35 -2.60 -11.03
C LEU A 4 -12.15 -2.83 -9.52
N ILE A 5 -13.19 -3.20 -8.77
CA ILE A 5 -13.06 -3.59 -7.36
C ILE A 5 -12.11 -4.79 -7.21
N ARG A 6 -12.26 -5.82 -8.06
CA ARG A 6 -11.34 -6.97 -8.11
C ARG A 6 -9.90 -6.55 -8.44
N TYR A 7 -9.74 -5.60 -9.35
CA TYR A 7 -8.42 -5.08 -9.71
C TYR A 7 -7.74 -4.36 -8.54
N LEU A 8 -8.47 -3.48 -7.85
CA LEU A 8 -7.98 -2.80 -6.64
C LEU A 8 -7.69 -3.81 -5.52
N GLY A 9 -8.54 -4.83 -5.35
CA GLY A 9 -8.31 -5.93 -4.41
C GLY A 9 -7.02 -6.71 -4.69
N LYS A 10 -6.66 -6.94 -5.96
CA LYS A 10 -5.37 -7.55 -6.33
C LYS A 10 -4.18 -6.68 -5.93
N TRP A 11 -4.29 -5.36 -6.10
CA TRP A 11 -3.26 -4.43 -5.63
C TRP A 11 -3.09 -4.49 -4.11
N LEU A 12 -4.19 -4.47 -3.35
CA LEU A 12 -4.15 -4.58 -1.89
C LEU A 12 -3.46 -5.87 -1.42
N LYS A 13 -3.80 -7.01 -2.03
CA LYS A 13 -3.12 -8.30 -1.77
C LYS A 13 -1.62 -8.24 -2.08
N LYS A 14 -1.24 -7.51 -3.14
CA LYS A 14 0.17 -7.29 -3.48
C LYS A 14 0.89 -6.49 -2.40
N PHE A 15 0.30 -5.42 -1.87
CA PHE A 15 0.91 -4.63 -0.78
C PHE A 15 0.97 -5.41 0.54
N GLU A 16 -0.04 -6.23 0.84
CA GLU A 16 -0.02 -7.08 2.02
C GLU A 16 1.17 -8.06 2.02
N ARG A 17 1.47 -8.64 0.84
CA ARG A 17 2.59 -9.56 0.63
C ARG A 17 3.93 -8.85 0.46
N PHE A 18 3.94 -7.68 -0.18
CA PHE A 18 5.14 -6.91 -0.50
C PHE A 18 5.00 -5.47 0.01
N PRO A 19 5.29 -5.19 1.29
CA PRO A 19 5.10 -3.87 1.89
C PRO A 19 5.94 -2.76 1.24
N LYS A 20 7.05 -3.12 0.59
CA LYS A 20 7.93 -2.20 -0.14
C LYS A 20 7.49 -1.96 -1.59
N ALA A 21 6.38 -2.57 -2.04
CA ALA A 21 5.89 -2.34 -3.38
C ALA A 21 5.42 -0.89 -3.55
N GLY A 22 5.93 -0.22 -4.57
CA GLY A 22 5.60 1.15 -4.92
C GLY A 22 6.39 1.58 -6.17
N PRO A 23 6.19 2.82 -6.64
CA PRO A 23 7.03 3.40 -7.67
C PRO A 23 8.51 3.30 -7.28
N CYS A 24 9.37 2.98 -8.24
CA CYS A 24 10.81 2.94 -8.03
C CYS A 24 11.55 3.75 -9.11
N PRO A 25 11.65 5.09 -8.93
CA PRO A 25 12.28 5.99 -9.89
C PRO A 25 13.77 5.72 -10.07
N GLU A 26 14.44 5.24 -9.03
CA GLU A 26 15.86 4.88 -9.07
C GLU A 26 16.10 3.74 -10.07
N SER A 27 15.26 2.70 -10.04
CA SER A 27 15.37 1.60 -11.01
C SER A 27 14.99 2.02 -12.43
N SER A 28 14.07 2.98 -12.57
CA SER A 28 13.73 3.57 -13.87
C SER A 28 14.94 4.28 -14.47
N ASN A 29 15.60 5.15 -13.69
CA ASN A 29 16.75 5.93 -14.13
C ASN A 29 18.03 5.10 -14.33
N MET A 30 18.32 4.15 -13.44
CA MET A 30 19.58 3.39 -13.48
C MET A 30 19.54 2.17 -14.40
N LEU A 31 18.37 1.55 -14.55
CA LEU A 31 18.21 0.27 -15.26
C LEU A 31 17.29 0.38 -16.49
N GLY A 32 16.75 1.57 -16.79
CA GLY A 32 15.80 1.77 -17.88
C GLY A 32 14.45 1.06 -17.66
N LEU A 33 14.12 0.71 -16.42
CA LEU A 33 12.91 -0.04 -16.07
C LEU A 33 11.72 0.91 -15.85
N GLU A 34 11.31 1.64 -16.90
CA GLU A 34 10.26 2.68 -16.82
C GLU A 34 8.93 2.17 -16.24
N ALA A 35 8.62 0.88 -16.43
CA ALA A 35 7.42 0.26 -15.87
C ALA A 35 7.37 0.28 -14.33
N CYS A 36 8.51 0.45 -13.66
CA CYS A 36 8.60 0.59 -12.21
C CYS A 36 7.92 1.88 -11.71
N ASP A 37 7.86 2.94 -12.52
CA ASP A 37 7.19 4.19 -12.14
C ASP A 37 5.66 4.08 -12.17
N TRP A 38 5.14 3.09 -12.89
CA TRP A 38 3.70 2.86 -13.03
C TRP A 38 3.12 2.03 -11.88
N VAL A 39 3.96 1.52 -10.98
CA VAL A 39 3.51 0.79 -9.81
C VAL A 39 2.67 1.72 -8.93
N SER A 40 1.41 1.38 -8.70
CA SER A 40 0.52 2.24 -7.93
C SER A 40 1.01 2.40 -6.48
N ARG A 41 0.75 3.56 -5.88
CA ARG A 41 0.94 3.75 -4.44
C ARG A 41 -0.26 3.17 -3.69
N LEU A 42 -0.01 2.54 -2.53
CA LEU A 42 -1.08 1.99 -1.68
C LEU A 42 -2.15 3.05 -1.35
N GLU A 43 -1.73 4.28 -1.04
CA GLU A 43 -2.63 5.40 -0.77
C GLU A 43 -3.62 5.65 -1.92
N VAL A 44 -3.15 5.65 -3.16
CA VAL A 44 -3.99 5.89 -4.35
C VAL A 44 -5.00 4.76 -4.53
N VAL A 45 -4.56 3.51 -4.33
CA VAL A 45 -5.44 2.33 -4.43
C VAL A 45 -6.53 2.37 -3.37
N VAL A 46 -6.19 2.70 -2.12
CA VAL A 46 -7.15 2.79 -1.02
C VAL A 46 -8.14 3.93 -1.23
N LYS A 47 -7.67 5.11 -1.66
CA LYS A 47 -8.54 6.25 -1.99
C LYS A 47 -9.52 5.93 -3.13
N CYS A 48 -9.02 5.32 -4.20
CA CYS A 48 -9.85 4.91 -5.33
C CYS A 48 -10.90 3.88 -4.91
N LEU A 49 -10.52 2.91 -4.08
CA LEU A 49 -11.48 1.95 -3.53
C LEU A 49 -12.53 2.64 -2.67
N GLY A 50 -12.16 3.58 -1.80
CA GLY A 50 -13.10 4.36 -0.99
C GLY A 50 -14.16 5.06 -1.84
N VAL A 51 -13.74 5.85 -2.83
CA VAL A 51 -14.66 6.53 -3.77
C VAL A 51 -15.56 5.53 -4.48
N MET A 52 -15.04 4.38 -4.91
CA MET A 52 -15.87 3.35 -5.54
C MET A 52 -16.94 2.78 -4.62
N LEU A 53 -16.61 2.55 -3.35
CA LEU A 53 -17.55 2.02 -2.36
C LEU A 53 -18.63 3.07 -2.05
N ASP A 54 -18.23 4.33 -1.88
CA ASP A 54 -19.13 5.43 -1.54
C ASP A 54 -20.13 5.70 -2.68
N GLU A 55 -19.65 5.83 -3.91
CA GLU A 55 -20.49 6.13 -5.08
C GLU A 55 -21.38 4.95 -5.53
N ASN A 56 -21.04 3.72 -5.11
CA ASN A 56 -21.76 2.52 -5.55
C ASN A 56 -22.28 1.66 -4.41
N PHE A 57 -22.53 2.25 -3.24
CA PHE A 57 -22.94 1.50 -2.06
C PHE A 57 -24.17 0.62 -2.28
N SER A 58 -25.26 1.17 -2.82
CA SER A 58 -26.51 0.44 -3.04
C SER A 58 -26.33 -0.86 -3.86
N PRO A 59 -25.78 -0.83 -5.08
CA PRO A 59 -25.61 -2.07 -5.84
C PRO A 59 -24.63 -3.05 -5.17
N LEU A 60 -23.59 -2.57 -4.47
CA LEU A 60 -22.64 -3.44 -3.79
C LEU A 60 -23.25 -4.22 -2.62
N VAL A 61 -24.18 -3.59 -1.89
CA VAL A 61 -24.88 -4.23 -0.77
C VAL A 61 -26.01 -5.14 -1.26
N LEU A 62 -26.72 -4.76 -2.31
CA LEU A 62 -27.90 -5.49 -2.80
C LEU A 62 -27.55 -6.74 -3.62
N HIS A 63 -26.35 -6.79 -4.22
CA HIS A 63 -25.93 -7.90 -5.09
C HIS A 63 -24.95 -8.86 -4.39
N PRO A 64 -25.37 -10.10 -4.05
CA PRO A 64 -24.54 -11.07 -3.33
C PRO A 64 -23.21 -11.42 -4.03
N GLU A 65 -23.15 -11.28 -5.36
CA GLU A 65 -21.94 -11.53 -6.15
C GLU A 65 -20.78 -10.59 -5.77
N CYS A 66 -21.10 -9.45 -5.15
CA CYS A 66 -20.13 -8.47 -4.68
C CYS A 66 -19.56 -8.84 -3.29
N HIS A 67 -20.36 -9.50 -2.44
CA HIS A 67 -20.06 -9.69 -1.02
C HIS A 67 -18.80 -10.51 -0.77
N GLY A 68 -18.58 -11.56 -1.58
CA GLY A 68 -17.39 -12.41 -1.45
C GLY A 68 -16.09 -11.65 -1.70
N GLU A 69 -16.07 -10.79 -2.73
CA GLU A 69 -14.90 -9.97 -3.05
C GLU A 69 -14.68 -8.90 -1.98
N LEU A 70 -15.75 -8.21 -1.56
CA LEU A 70 -15.68 -7.18 -0.53
C LEU A 70 -15.18 -7.74 0.80
N ARG A 71 -15.65 -8.91 1.22
CA ARG A 71 -15.16 -9.60 2.43
C ARG A 71 -13.68 -10.00 2.31
N SER A 72 -13.25 -10.44 1.12
CA SER A 72 -11.83 -10.73 0.88
C SER A 72 -10.98 -9.47 0.98
N ILE A 73 -11.47 -8.34 0.47
CA ILE A 73 -10.78 -7.05 0.53
C ILE A 73 -10.73 -6.53 1.96
N GLU A 74 -11.84 -6.60 2.70
CA GLU A 74 -11.94 -6.21 4.11
C GLU A 74 -10.87 -6.90 4.96
N GLY A 75 -10.69 -8.22 4.79
CA GLY A 75 -9.64 -8.96 5.50
C GLY A 75 -8.24 -8.43 5.24
N VAL A 76 -7.91 -8.14 3.97
CA VAL A 76 -6.59 -7.60 3.57
C VAL A 76 -6.37 -6.20 4.13
N VAL A 77 -7.39 -5.33 4.05
CA VAL A 77 -7.34 -3.98 4.63
C VAL A 77 -7.16 -4.05 6.15
N GLY A 78 -7.83 -5.00 6.82
CA GLY A 78 -7.67 -5.26 8.25
C GLY A 78 -6.23 -5.62 8.61
N THR A 79 -5.60 -6.54 7.87
CA THR A 79 -4.17 -6.89 8.06
C THR A 79 -3.25 -5.70 7.84
N LEU A 80 -3.44 -4.94 6.75
CA LEU A 80 -2.64 -3.76 6.43
C LEU A 80 -2.77 -2.68 7.50
N ALA A 81 -3.98 -2.40 7.97
CA ALA A 81 -4.24 -1.45 9.05
C ALA A 81 -3.61 -1.90 10.38
N PHE A 82 -3.69 -3.20 10.70
CA PHE A 82 -3.02 -3.75 11.88
C PHE A 82 -1.50 -3.57 11.80
N LYS A 83 -0.89 -3.93 10.66
CA LYS A 83 0.56 -3.72 10.41
C LYS A 83 0.95 -2.25 10.52
N SER A 84 0.14 -1.35 9.96
CA SER A 84 0.38 0.10 10.06
C SER A 84 0.35 0.58 11.50
N ARG A 85 -0.66 0.18 12.29
CA ARG A 85 -0.76 0.56 13.71
C ARG A 85 0.44 0.06 14.51
N LEU A 86 0.86 -1.19 14.29
CA LEU A 86 2.03 -1.76 14.95
C LEU A 86 3.30 -0.95 14.61
N CYS A 87 3.50 -0.61 13.34
CA CYS A 87 4.62 0.20 12.88
C CYS A 87 4.61 1.60 13.55
N CYS A 88 3.46 2.27 13.61
CA CYS A 88 3.32 3.55 14.29
C CYS A 88 3.64 3.45 15.79
N SER A 89 3.17 2.41 16.48
CA SER A 89 3.47 2.18 17.90
C SER A 89 4.97 1.93 18.12
N MET A 90 5.62 1.16 17.25
CA MET A 90 7.07 0.94 17.31
C MET A 90 7.84 2.24 17.09
N ALA A 91 7.48 3.02 16.07
CA ALA A 91 8.10 4.32 15.81
C ALA A 91 7.96 5.26 17.02
N ALA A 92 6.78 5.31 17.64
CA ALA A 92 6.55 6.08 18.86
C ALA A 92 7.42 5.58 20.03
N ALA A 93 7.55 4.26 20.22
CA ALA A 93 8.41 3.70 21.25
C ALA A 93 9.90 4.01 21.03
N ILE A 94 10.39 3.91 19.78
CA ILE A 94 11.77 4.27 19.40
C ILE A 94 12.03 5.74 19.71
N ASN A 95 11.12 6.63 19.32
CA ASN A 95 11.23 8.06 19.61
C ASN A 95 11.27 8.34 21.13
N ASN A 96 10.47 7.62 21.92
CA ASN A 96 10.45 7.75 23.38
C ASN A 96 11.71 7.20 24.06
N LEU A 97 12.40 6.26 23.44
CA LEU A 97 13.67 5.70 23.94
C LEU A 97 14.87 6.61 23.64
N GLY A 98 14.68 7.73 22.93
CA GLY A 98 15.76 8.65 22.58
C GLY A 98 16.79 8.03 21.65
N VAL A 99 16.40 7.01 20.88
CA VAL A 99 17.27 6.48 19.82
C VAL A 99 17.24 7.49 18.68
N ASP A 100 18.20 8.41 18.68
CA ASP A 100 18.47 9.25 17.51
C ASP A 100 18.69 8.31 16.33
N VAL A 101 17.89 8.48 15.27
CA VAL A 101 18.00 7.70 14.03
C VAL A 101 19.23 8.20 13.24
N GLU A 102 20.42 8.12 13.84
CA GLU A 102 21.70 8.16 13.12
C GLU A 102 22.09 6.75 12.68
N CYS A 103 21.20 6.05 11.97
CA CYS A 103 21.51 4.76 11.35
C CYS A 103 20.62 4.51 10.13
N VAL A 104 20.76 5.33 9.06
CA VAL A 104 21.04 4.93 7.66
C VAL A 104 21.37 6.21 6.87
N GLN A 105 22.50 6.85 7.15
CA GLN A 105 23.09 7.88 6.28
C GLN A 105 24.56 8.08 6.67
N ASN A 106 25.40 7.10 6.35
CA ASN A 106 26.87 7.16 6.39
C ASN A 106 27.35 5.92 5.62
N LYS A 107 28.02 5.97 4.46
CA LYS A 107 28.75 7.01 3.75
C LYS A 107 28.68 6.68 2.24
N GLU A 108 28.20 7.58 1.40
CA GLU A 108 28.72 7.63 0.03
C GLU A 108 30.05 8.39 0.13
N LEU A 109 31.16 7.65 -0.06
CA LEU A 109 32.47 8.24 -0.25
C LEU A 109 32.47 9.02 -1.58
N PRO A 110 33.02 10.25 -1.65
CA PRO A 110 33.30 10.87 -2.93
C PRO A 110 34.56 10.20 -3.49
N LEU A 111 34.42 9.45 -4.59
CA LEU A 111 35.56 9.13 -5.43
C LEU A 111 35.75 10.28 -6.41
N MET A 112 36.89 10.97 -6.23
CA MET A 112 37.57 11.76 -7.25
C MET A 112 37.74 10.97 -8.55
#